data_AF-A0A7C8NRM8-F1
#
_entry.id   AF-A0A7C8NRM8-F1
#
_cell.length_a   1.000
_cell.length_b   1.000
_cell.length_c   1.000
_cell.angle_alpha   90.00
_cell.angle_beta   90.00
_cell.angle_gamma   90.00
#
_symmetry.space_group_name_H-M   'P 1'
#
loop_
_entity.id
_entity.type
_entity.pdbx_description
1 polymer ?
#
loop_
_entity_poly.entity_id
_entity_poly.type
_entity_poly.pdbx_seq_one_letter_code
_entity_poly.pdbx_strand_id
1 'polypeptide(L)'
;MNLSQFLERITPPEIQKTVEHSTTKTTVPAYPREYLADLTPWVEIDEEIEKLLDPHLKHFSQRFLRTAEVIEDKIDTKSICGNESEVVALGGVIYEDPTLAILREVFSIRCDFTNHRATNNIGDPDRVFFTYNDQITKDRSRAKFLMEYKTPWALRMPTNIITHFNSERGDQKNKVVNAISQLYGYTTFNNLVHGGLCNYEALYLLRRTGDTGLQISRPFLYSQKGIRGPIAALTYICHYSITKESFHYSPVERGPPGVHTFILDDLEVEGTWDEDIKVPWQNMKLRLHCAVSKNIASVMSGEVVPRQRTRFRYQKRAYFKVYDITQPSNLEAADAEIKSYTDLKALQGKYIPTLYAAGTTLGSLKFLVLEDCGETVTDENIDSSFWSRARKAIDAVHACGRVHGDVKFENFAVSNGLVKTIRSELLPSGI
;
A
#
# COMPACT_ATOMS: atom_id res chain seq x y z
N MET A 1 -20.15 -9.95 -27.69
CA MET A 1 -21.20 -10.25 -26.69
C MET A 1 -21.58 -8.93 -26.01
N ASN A 2 -22.82 -8.75 -25.57
CA ASN A 2 -23.18 -7.50 -24.85
C ASN A 2 -22.76 -7.55 -23.37
N LEU A 3 -22.71 -6.40 -22.70
CA LEU A 3 -22.28 -6.30 -21.29
C LEU A 3 -23.15 -7.13 -20.34
N SER A 4 -24.48 -7.11 -20.52
CA SER A 4 -25.39 -7.92 -19.70
C SER A 4 -25.06 -9.41 -19.80
N GLN A 5 -24.91 -9.94 -21.01
CA GLN A 5 -24.51 -11.33 -21.25
C GLN A 5 -23.13 -11.63 -20.67
N PHE A 6 -22.19 -10.68 -20.73
CA PHE A 6 -20.86 -10.85 -20.17
C PHE A 6 -20.89 -11.01 -18.64
N LEU A 7 -21.64 -10.15 -17.94
CA LEU A 7 -21.82 -10.22 -16.49
C LEU A 7 -22.57 -11.48 -16.04
N GLU A 8 -23.45 -12.03 -16.87
CA GLU A 8 -24.16 -13.30 -16.60
C GLU A 8 -23.29 -14.53 -16.88
N ARG A 9 -22.39 -14.45 -17.86
CA ARG A 9 -21.56 -15.57 -18.31
C ARG A 9 -20.46 -15.90 -17.31
N ILE A 10 -19.79 -14.89 -16.75
CA ILE A 10 -18.69 -15.13 -15.82
C ILE A 10 -19.23 -15.68 -14.51
N THR A 11 -18.89 -16.93 -14.21
CA THR A 11 -19.29 -17.62 -12.99
C THR A 11 -18.03 -17.95 -12.18
N PRO A 12 -17.83 -17.33 -11.00
CA PRO A 12 -16.73 -17.72 -10.13
C PRO A 12 -16.86 -19.20 -9.73
N PRO A 13 -15.78 -20.01 -9.83
CA PRO A 13 -15.82 -21.40 -9.42
C PRO A 13 -15.88 -21.53 -7.89
N GLU A 14 -16.28 -22.70 -7.40
CA GLU A 14 -15.97 -23.04 -6.01
C GLU A 14 -14.46 -23.32 -5.89
N ILE A 15 -13.83 -22.84 -4.81
CA ILE A 15 -12.41 -23.14 -4.56
C ILE A 15 -12.28 -24.62 -4.20
N GLN A 16 -11.47 -25.33 -4.98
CA GLN A 16 -11.04 -26.69 -4.68
C GLN A 16 -9.88 -26.63 -3.69
N LYS A 17 -10.08 -27.20 -2.50
CA LYS A 17 -9.14 -27.14 -1.39
C LYS A 17 -8.05 -28.21 -1.54
N THR A 18 -6.79 -27.82 -1.40
CA THR A 18 -5.67 -28.76 -1.22
C THR A 18 -5.63 -29.30 0.22
N VAL A 19 -5.01 -30.46 0.43
CA VAL A 19 -4.97 -31.17 1.74
C VAL A 19 -4.16 -30.38 2.81
N GLU A 20 -3.21 -29.55 2.38
CA GLU A 20 -2.40 -28.70 3.25
C GLU A 20 -2.82 -27.24 3.08
N HIS A 21 -3.37 -26.65 4.15
CA HIS A 21 -3.68 -25.23 4.22
C HIS A 21 -2.58 -24.51 5.01
N SER A 22 -1.87 -23.60 4.37
CA SER A 22 -1.07 -22.64 5.11
C SER A 22 -1.93 -21.40 5.40
N THR A 23 -2.01 -21.04 6.68
CA THR A 23 -2.27 -19.65 7.04
C THR A 23 -0.91 -18.98 7.04
N THR A 24 -0.70 -17.99 6.18
CA THR A 24 0.37 -17.01 6.33
C THR A 24 0.42 -16.58 7.80
N LYS A 25 1.62 -16.51 8.40
CA LYS A 25 1.80 -16.11 9.81
C LYS A 25 0.94 -14.88 10.07
N THR A 26 0.15 -14.94 11.14
CA THR A 26 -0.90 -13.97 11.45
C THR A 26 -0.31 -12.57 11.42
N THR A 27 -0.82 -11.73 10.51
CA THR A 27 -0.50 -10.30 10.52
C THR A 27 -0.95 -9.71 11.85
N VAL A 28 -0.06 -9.00 12.52
CA VAL A 28 -0.39 -8.15 13.66
C VAL A 28 -1.25 -7.02 13.09
N PRO A 29 -2.51 -6.84 13.49
CA PRO A 29 -3.43 -5.96 12.77
C PRO A 29 -2.94 -4.50 12.71
N ALA A 30 -3.15 -3.83 11.57
CA ALA A 30 -2.91 -2.39 11.48
C ALA A 30 -3.86 -1.64 12.41
N TYR A 31 -3.29 -0.88 13.35
CA TYR A 31 -3.99 0.10 14.16
C TYR A 31 -4.11 1.40 13.33
N PRO A 32 -5.34 1.87 13.09
CA PRO A 32 -5.77 3.09 13.77
C PRO A 32 -7.24 2.96 14.21
N ARG A 33 -7.52 1.98 15.08
CA ARG A 33 -8.90 1.70 15.56
C ARG A 33 -9.48 2.83 16.40
N GLU A 34 -8.61 3.60 17.04
CA GLU A 34 -8.99 4.65 17.98
C GLU A 34 -9.77 5.78 17.32
N TYR A 35 -9.55 5.98 16.02
CA TYR A 35 -10.21 7.04 15.25
C TYR A 35 -11.42 6.53 14.46
N LEU A 36 -11.73 5.23 14.50
CA LEU A 36 -12.84 4.69 13.73
C LEU A 36 -14.13 4.78 14.56
N ALA A 37 -15.12 5.51 14.04
CA ALA A 37 -16.48 5.51 14.58
C ALA A 37 -17.17 4.16 14.31
N ASP A 38 -18.41 4.02 14.76
CA ASP A 38 -19.18 2.81 14.47
C ASP A 38 -19.33 2.60 12.96
N LEU A 39 -19.20 1.34 12.54
CA LEU A 39 -19.41 0.93 11.17
C LEU A 39 -20.90 1.10 10.83
N THR A 40 -21.17 1.74 9.69
CA THR A 40 -22.54 2.04 9.24
C THR A 40 -22.81 1.46 7.85
N PRO A 41 -24.08 1.24 7.46
CA PRO A 41 -24.39 0.72 6.13
C PRO A 41 -24.19 1.79 5.05
N TRP A 42 -23.73 1.35 3.87
CA TRP A 42 -23.83 2.10 2.61
C TRP A 42 -25.10 1.64 1.89
N VAL A 43 -26.19 2.38 2.07
CA VAL A 43 -27.52 1.97 1.65
C VAL A 43 -27.74 2.19 0.15
N GLU A 44 -27.13 3.22 -0.42
CA GLU A 44 -27.37 3.69 -1.79
C GLU A 44 -26.58 2.91 -2.86
N ILE A 45 -25.70 1.99 -2.48
CA ILE A 45 -24.71 1.41 -3.40
C ILE A 45 -25.33 0.65 -4.56
N ASP A 46 -26.45 -0.05 -4.35
CA ASP A 46 -27.12 -0.80 -5.42
C ASP A 46 -27.68 0.14 -6.49
N GLU A 47 -28.33 1.23 -6.06
CA GLU A 47 -28.85 2.26 -6.98
C GLU A 47 -27.72 2.98 -7.72
N GLU A 48 -26.58 3.21 -7.05
CA GLU A 48 -25.40 3.82 -7.66
C GLU A 48 -24.76 2.92 -8.75
N ILE A 49 -24.71 1.60 -8.51
CA ILE A 49 -24.24 0.61 -9.50
C ILE A 49 -25.19 0.56 -10.70
N GLU A 50 -26.51 0.45 -10.45
CA GLU A 50 -27.54 0.41 -11.48
C GLU A 50 -27.48 1.68 -12.34
N LYS A 51 -27.44 2.86 -11.72
CA LYS A 51 -27.31 4.14 -12.40
C LYS A 51 -26.08 4.23 -13.32
N LEU A 52 -24.96 3.62 -12.93
CA LEU A 52 -23.75 3.62 -13.74
C LEU A 52 -23.83 2.63 -14.91
N LEU A 53 -24.30 1.41 -14.68
CA LEU A 53 -24.14 0.30 -15.63
C LEU A 53 -25.37 0.06 -16.51
N ASP A 54 -26.58 0.35 -16.05
CA ASP A 54 -27.82 0.14 -16.82
C ASP A 54 -27.81 0.75 -18.21
N PRO A 55 -27.34 2.01 -18.40
CA PRO A 55 -27.27 2.62 -19.73
C PRO A 55 -26.37 1.85 -20.72
N HIS A 56 -25.48 1.01 -20.21
CA HIS A 56 -24.44 0.32 -20.97
C HIS A 56 -24.68 -1.19 -21.10
N LEU A 57 -25.73 -1.76 -20.51
CA LEU A 57 -25.99 -3.21 -20.54
C LEU A 57 -26.09 -3.79 -21.96
N LYS A 58 -26.54 -2.97 -22.93
CA LYS A 58 -26.63 -3.35 -24.36
C LYS A 58 -25.34 -3.09 -25.15
N HIS A 59 -24.31 -2.50 -24.55
CA HIS A 59 -23.02 -2.25 -25.21
C HIS A 59 -22.39 -3.56 -25.65
N PHE A 60 -22.09 -3.68 -26.95
CA PHE A 60 -21.48 -4.86 -27.54
C PHE A 60 -19.97 -4.66 -27.68
N SER A 61 -19.19 -5.61 -27.18
CA SER A 61 -17.76 -5.70 -27.47
C SER A 61 -17.35 -7.15 -27.76
N GLN A 62 -16.44 -7.31 -28.72
CA GLN A 62 -15.78 -8.60 -28.95
C GLN A 62 -14.77 -8.92 -27.86
N ARG A 63 -14.23 -7.92 -27.15
CA ARG A 63 -13.33 -8.16 -26.03
C ARG A 63 -14.03 -8.86 -24.87
N PHE A 64 -15.31 -8.58 -24.63
CA PHE A 64 -16.08 -9.31 -23.62
C PHE A 64 -16.14 -10.80 -23.92
N LEU A 65 -16.37 -11.17 -25.18
CA LEU A 65 -16.39 -12.58 -25.59
C LEU A 65 -15.01 -13.23 -25.35
N ARG A 66 -13.95 -12.62 -25.86
CA ARG A 66 -12.58 -13.12 -25.70
C ARG A 66 -12.15 -13.23 -24.23
N THR A 67 -12.55 -12.26 -23.40
CA THR A 67 -12.21 -12.26 -21.96
C THR A 67 -12.91 -13.41 -21.25
N ALA A 68 -14.20 -13.65 -21.55
CA ALA A 68 -14.92 -14.78 -20.98
C ALA A 68 -14.30 -16.12 -21.37
N GLU A 69 -13.95 -16.32 -22.65
CA GLU A 69 -13.27 -17.54 -23.13
C GLU A 69 -11.93 -17.78 -22.42
N VAL A 70 -11.10 -16.74 -22.27
CA VAL A 70 -9.81 -16.84 -21.56
C VAL A 70 -10.00 -17.20 -20.08
N ILE A 71 -11.07 -16.72 -19.45
CA ILE A 71 -11.38 -17.05 -18.06
C ILE A 71 -11.83 -18.50 -17.94
N GLU A 72 -12.72 -18.95 -18.82
CA GLU A 72 -13.21 -20.33 -18.90
C GLU A 72 -12.04 -21.32 -19.08
N ASP A 73 -11.06 -21.01 -19.94
CA ASP A 73 -9.87 -21.84 -20.13
C ASP A 73 -8.98 -21.94 -18.90
N LYS A 74 -8.99 -20.93 -18.02
CA LYS A 74 -8.11 -20.85 -16.84
C LYS A 74 -8.77 -21.37 -15.57
N ILE A 75 -10.10 -21.45 -15.53
CA ILE A 75 -10.87 -21.60 -14.30
C ILE A 75 -10.55 -22.92 -13.57
N ASP A 76 -10.45 -24.02 -14.32
CA ASP A 76 -10.23 -25.35 -13.75
C ASP A 76 -8.89 -25.43 -13.04
N THR A 77 -7.82 -24.97 -13.70
CA THR A 77 -6.47 -25.00 -13.13
C THR A 77 -6.28 -24.02 -11.98
N LYS A 78 -6.92 -22.86 -12.01
CA LYS A 78 -6.78 -21.82 -10.98
C LYS A 78 -7.71 -21.99 -9.78
N SER A 79 -8.75 -22.81 -9.89
CA SER A 79 -9.69 -23.06 -8.79
C SER A 79 -9.08 -23.86 -7.63
N ILE A 80 -7.95 -24.52 -7.86
CA ILE A 80 -7.20 -25.25 -6.83
C ILE A 80 -6.36 -24.24 -6.04
N CYS A 81 -6.75 -23.97 -4.79
CA CYS A 81 -6.05 -23.03 -3.92
C CYS A 81 -5.75 -23.64 -2.55
N GLY A 82 -4.50 -23.54 -2.11
CA GLY A 82 -4.00 -23.90 -0.78
C GLY A 82 -3.57 -22.71 0.07
N ASN A 83 -3.35 -21.53 -0.51
CA ASN A 83 -2.88 -20.33 0.21
C ASN A 83 -3.52 -19.02 -0.31
N GLU A 84 -3.23 -17.92 0.40
CA GLU A 84 -3.74 -16.57 0.11
C GLU A 84 -3.29 -16.04 -1.25
N SER A 85 -2.04 -16.27 -1.65
CA SER A 85 -1.52 -15.82 -2.94
C SER A 85 -2.23 -16.46 -4.14
N GLU A 86 -2.60 -17.73 -4.02
CA GLU A 86 -3.39 -18.44 -5.03
C GLU A 86 -4.83 -17.92 -5.10
N VAL A 87 -5.46 -17.65 -3.95
CA VAL A 87 -6.79 -17.03 -3.89
C VAL A 87 -6.77 -15.63 -4.52
N VAL A 88 -5.74 -14.82 -4.25
CA VAL A 88 -5.54 -13.51 -4.90
C VAL A 88 -5.37 -13.68 -6.40
N ALA A 89 -4.58 -14.66 -6.86
CA ALA A 89 -4.35 -14.91 -8.27
C ALA A 89 -5.61 -15.40 -9.01
N LEU A 90 -6.49 -16.13 -8.33
CA LEU A 90 -7.81 -16.53 -8.84
C LEU A 90 -8.77 -15.32 -8.87
N GLY A 91 -8.83 -14.54 -7.78
CA GLY A 91 -9.61 -13.30 -7.71
C GLY A 91 -9.23 -12.30 -8.80
N GLY A 92 -7.94 -12.19 -9.13
CA GLY A 92 -7.46 -11.41 -10.27
C GLY A 92 -8.08 -11.83 -11.60
N VAL A 93 -8.16 -13.13 -11.87
CA VAL A 93 -8.73 -13.64 -13.13
C VAL A 93 -10.26 -13.51 -13.16
N ILE A 94 -10.93 -13.73 -12.03
CA ILE A 94 -12.40 -13.82 -11.99
C ILE A 94 -13.07 -12.47 -11.76
N TYR A 95 -12.45 -11.57 -11.00
CA TYR A 95 -13.05 -10.29 -10.62
C TYR A 95 -12.34 -9.11 -11.29
N GLU A 96 -11.00 -9.09 -11.26
CA GLU A 96 -10.23 -7.94 -11.74
C GLU A 96 -10.17 -7.89 -13.27
N ASP A 97 -9.81 -8.98 -13.96
CA ASP A 97 -9.70 -9.05 -15.42
C ASP A 97 -11.03 -8.64 -16.13
N PRO A 98 -12.21 -9.16 -15.73
CA PRO A 98 -13.50 -8.68 -16.25
C PRO A 98 -13.75 -7.21 -15.98
N THR A 99 -13.44 -6.75 -14.77
CA THR A 99 -13.60 -5.34 -14.38
C THR A 99 -12.76 -4.44 -15.31
N LEU A 100 -11.50 -4.80 -15.55
CA LEU A 100 -10.61 -4.08 -16.46
C LEU A 100 -11.13 -4.08 -17.90
N ALA A 101 -11.70 -5.18 -18.36
CA ALA A 101 -12.34 -5.25 -19.67
C ALA A 101 -13.53 -4.28 -19.76
N ILE A 102 -14.39 -4.22 -18.74
CA ILE A 102 -15.56 -3.32 -18.73
C ILE A 102 -15.11 -1.86 -18.66
N LEU A 103 -14.19 -1.51 -17.76
CA LEU A 103 -13.65 -0.15 -17.62
C LEU A 103 -13.05 0.37 -18.94
N ARG A 104 -12.35 -0.51 -19.66
CA ARG A 104 -11.74 -0.15 -20.94
C ARG A 104 -12.75 -0.01 -22.07
N GLU A 105 -13.67 -0.96 -22.21
CA GLU A 105 -14.58 -1.02 -23.37
C GLU A 105 -15.77 -0.05 -23.23
N VAL A 106 -16.30 0.10 -22.02
CA VAL A 106 -17.48 0.93 -21.76
C VAL A 106 -17.09 2.36 -21.46
N PHE A 107 -16.05 2.56 -20.63
CA PHE A 107 -15.70 3.87 -20.09
C PHE A 107 -14.40 4.45 -20.67
N SER A 108 -13.72 3.73 -21.57
CA SER A 108 -12.42 4.14 -22.15
C SER A 108 -11.34 4.42 -21.10
N ILE A 109 -11.45 3.81 -19.92
CA ILE A 109 -10.51 3.97 -18.82
C ILE A 109 -9.35 2.98 -18.96
N ARG A 110 -8.13 3.49 -19.03
CA ARG A 110 -6.90 2.67 -18.97
C ARG A 110 -6.43 2.55 -17.53
N CYS A 111 -6.55 1.35 -17.00
CA CYS A 111 -6.27 1.05 -15.60
C CYS A 111 -5.74 -0.39 -15.45
N ASP A 112 -5.28 -0.72 -14.26
CA ASP A 112 -4.79 -2.05 -13.92
C ASP A 112 -4.85 -2.30 -12.41
N PHE A 113 -4.67 -3.57 -12.02
CA PHE A 113 -4.45 -4.00 -10.65
C PHE A 113 -3.06 -4.62 -10.49
N THR A 114 -2.38 -4.28 -9.41
CA THR A 114 -1.07 -4.86 -9.09
C THR A 114 -0.91 -5.11 -7.60
N ASN A 115 0.18 -5.72 -7.18
CA ASN A 115 0.50 -5.90 -5.76
C ASN A 115 1.03 -4.59 -5.15
N HIS A 116 1.10 -4.50 -3.82
CA HIS A 116 1.62 -3.32 -3.11
C HIS A 116 3.03 -2.89 -3.52
N ARG A 117 3.86 -3.73 -4.14
CA ARG A 117 5.25 -3.37 -4.49
C ARG A 117 5.35 -2.54 -5.76
N ALA A 118 4.32 -2.57 -6.59
CA ALA A 118 4.36 -1.97 -7.92
C ALA A 118 3.75 -0.55 -7.95
N THR A 119 3.19 -0.08 -6.85
CA THR A 119 2.59 1.24 -6.73
C THR A 119 3.14 2.02 -5.56
N ASN A 120 3.13 3.33 -5.71
CA ASN A 120 3.56 4.27 -4.70
C ASN A 120 2.46 4.46 -3.63
N ASN A 121 2.31 3.48 -2.75
CA ASN A 121 1.39 3.49 -1.60
C ASN A 121 2.12 3.23 -0.27
N ILE A 122 1.50 3.64 0.83
CA ILE A 122 1.92 3.35 2.20
C ILE A 122 1.17 2.09 2.68
N GLY A 123 1.84 1.23 3.44
CA GLY A 123 1.31 -0.09 3.82
C GLY A 123 1.47 -1.14 2.72
N ASP A 124 1.08 -2.37 3.03
CA ASP A 124 1.18 -3.53 2.15
C ASP A 124 -0.20 -4.15 1.83
N PRO A 125 -1.07 -3.43 1.10
CA PRO A 125 -2.32 -4.00 0.63
C PRO A 125 -2.11 -5.13 -0.38
N ASP A 126 -3.04 -6.08 -0.42
CA ASP A 126 -2.91 -7.24 -1.33
C ASP A 126 -2.97 -6.79 -2.80
N ARG A 127 -3.91 -5.90 -3.12
CA ARG A 127 -4.10 -5.37 -4.48
C ARG A 127 -4.30 -3.86 -4.48
N VAL A 128 -3.68 -3.21 -5.45
CA VAL A 128 -3.75 -1.77 -5.68
C VAL A 128 -4.25 -1.50 -7.09
N PHE A 129 -5.32 -0.72 -7.18
CA PHE A 129 -5.87 -0.25 -8.43
C PHE A 129 -5.34 1.14 -8.78
N PHE A 130 -4.93 1.33 -10.03
CA PHE A 130 -4.38 2.60 -10.53
C PHE A 130 -4.76 2.82 -11.99
N THR A 131 -4.54 4.05 -12.47
CA THR A 131 -4.71 4.43 -13.89
C THR A 131 -3.37 4.72 -14.54
N TYR A 132 -3.31 4.66 -15.87
CA TYR A 132 -2.13 5.10 -16.61
C TYR A 132 -2.23 6.59 -16.95
N ASN A 133 -1.20 7.38 -16.61
CA ASN A 133 -1.15 8.82 -16.89
C ASN A 133 -0.85 9.10 -18.37
N ASP A 134 -0.05 8.24 -19.01
CA ASP A 134 0.45 8.41 -20.37
C ASP A 134 0.39 7.08 -21.15
N GLN A 135 0.15 7.16 -22.47
CA GLN A 135 -0.02 6.00 -23.35
C GLN A 135 1.30 5.31 -23.74
N ILE A 136 2.42 6.04 -23.70
CA ILE A 136 3.74 5.65 -24.19
C ILE A 136 4.62 5.20 -23.03
N THR A 137 4.69 6.00 -21.96
CA THR A 137 5.63 5.73 -20.85
C THR A 137 5.13 4.68 -19.87
N LYS A 138 3.84 4.31 -19.94
CA LYS A 138 3.13 3.49 -18.94
C LYS A 138 3.26 4.04 -17.52
N ASP A 139 3.44 5.36 -17.39
CA ASP A 139 3.51 6.01 -16.09
C ASP A 139 2.22 5.77 -15.31
N ARG A 140 2.37 5.38 -14.04
CA ARG A 140 1.27 4.95 -13.18
C ARG A 140 0.80 6.13 -12.35
N SER A 141 -0.50 6.34 -12.27
CA SER A 141 -1.08 7.28 -11.32
C SER A 141 -0.90 6.79 -9.89
N ARG A 142 -1.16 7.68 -8.93
CA ARG A 142 -1.30 7.30 -7.52
C ARG A 142 -2.43 6.27 -7.38
N ALA A 143 -2.33 5.43 -6.36
CA ALA A 143 -3.39 4.46 -6.01
C ALA A 143 -4.76 5.15 -5.99
N LYS A 144 -5.77 4.47 -6.55
CA LYS A 144 -7.16 4.96 -6.62
C LYS A 144 -8.09 4.16 -5.71
N PHE A 145 -7.80 2.88 -5.55
CA PHE A 145 -8.57 1.94 -4.74
C PHE A 145 -7.64 0.83 -4.25
N LEU A 146 -7.88 0.34 -3.03
CA LEU A 146 -7.14 -0.76 -2.43
C LEU A 146 -8.07 -1.92 -2.15
N MET A 147 -7.57 -3.14 -2.29
CA MET A 147 -8.32 -4.34 -1.99
C MET A 147 -7.50 -5.29 -1.14
N GLU A 148 -8.06 -5.64 0.01
CA GLU A 148 -7.59 -6.70 0.87
C GLU A 148 -8.28 -8.01 0.49
N TYR A 149 -7.47 -9.05 0.27
CA TYR A 149 -7.94 -10.39 0.08
C TYR A 149 -7.76 -11.18 1.37
N LYS A 150 -8.68 -12.11 1.62
CA LYS A 150 -8.49 -13.16 2.62
C LYS A 150 -8.94 -14.47 2.02
N THR A 151 -8.44 -15.58 2.55
CA THR A 151 -8.97 -16.88 2.16
C THR A 151 -10.31 -17.13 2.86
N PRO A 152 -11.27 -17.84 2.23
CA PRO A 152 -12.55 -18.16 2.86
C PRO A 152 -12.41 -18.94 4.18
N TRP A 153 -11.36 -19.77 4.30
CA TRP A 153 -11.08 -20.52 5.52
C TRP A 153 -10.37 -19.70 6.60
N ALA A 154 -9.60 -18.67 6.24
CA ALA A 154 -8.94 -17.80 7.21
C ALA A 154 -9.90 -16.75 7.78
N LEU A 155 -10.81 -16.22 6.95
CA LEU A 155 -11.79 -15.20 7.33
C LEU A 155 -13.22 -15.63 6.94
N ARG A 156 -13.90 -16.24 7.91
CA ARG A 156 -15.35 -16.49 7.80
C ARG A 156 -16.10 -15.22 8.17
N MET A 157 -16.97 -14.76 7.27
CA MET A 157 -17.73 -13.54 7.46
C MET A 157 -19.00 -13.82 8.26
N PRO A 158 -19.31 -13.00 9.29
CA PRO A 158 -20.54 -13.12 10.07
C PRO A 158 -21.74 -12.70 9.22
N THR A 159 -22.94 -13.20 9.57
CA THR A 159 -24.18 -12.85 8.87
C THR A 159 -24.49 -11.35 8.93
N ASN A 160 -24.20 -10.70 10.06
CA ASN A 160 -24.36 -9.25 10.22
C ASN A 160 -23.01 -8.63 10.60
N ILE A 161 -22.25 -8.23 9.57
CA ILE A 161 -20.90 -7.68 9.73
C ILE A 161 -20.86 -6.38 10.53
N ILE A 162 -21.89 -5.54 10.40
CA ILE A 162 -21.97 -4.25 11.10
C ILE A 162 -22.12 -4.49 12.60
N THR A 163 -23.08 -5.33 12.99
CA THR A 163 -23.32 -5.64 14.40
C THR A 163 -22.11 -6.32 15.03
N HIS A 164 -21.55 -7.31 14.32
CA HIS A 164 -20.35 -8.03 14.77
C HIS A 164 -19.15 -7.09 14.93
N PHE A 165 -18.88 -6.23 13.95
CA PHE A 165 -17.77 -5.29 14.05
C PHE A 165 -17.95 -4.34 15.24
N ASN A 166 -19.14 -3.75 15.40
CA ASN A 166 -19.39 -2.77 16.45
C ASN A 166 -19.37 -3.39 17.85
N SER A 167 -19.83 -4.64 18.02
CA SER A 167 -19.78 -5.34 19.31
C SER A 167 -18.37 -5.82 19.65
N GLU A 168 -17.62 -6.31 18.67
CA GLU A 168 -16.33 -6.94 18.87
C GLU A 168 -15.13 -5.99 18.67
N ARG A 169 -15.37 -4.68 18.44
CA ARG A 169 -14.30 -3.70 18.12
C ARG A 169 -13.15 -3.65 19.13
N GLY A 170 -13.41 -4.02 20.38
CA GLY A 170 -12.41 -4.11 21.45
C GLY A 170 -11.56 -5.38 21.43
N ASP A 171 -11.97 -6.42 20.70
CA ASP A 171 -11.22 -7.67 20.58
C ASP A 171 -10.12 -7.57 19.52
N GLN A 172 -8.87 -7.59 19.99
CA GLN A 172 -7.68 -7.56 19.12
C GLN A 172 -7.47 -8.88 18.35
N LYS A 173 -8.10 -9.98 18.77
CA LYS A 173 -8.00 -11.29 18.12
C LYS A 173 -9.10 -11.51 17.07
N ASN A 174 -10.09 -10.64 16.99
CA ASN A 174 -11.20 -10.77 16.07
C ASN A 174 -10.78 -10.46 14.62
N LYS A 175 -10.69 -11.50 13.78
CA LYS A 175 -10.18 -11.38 12.41
C LYS A 175 -10.98 -10.42 11.52
N VAL A 176 -12.29 -10.31 11.73
CA VAL A 176 -13.17 -9.41 10.95
C VAL A 176 -12.87 -7.96 11.31
N VAL A 177 -12.79 -7.67 12.61
CA VAL A 177 -12.38 -6.35 13.12
C VAL A 177 -11.00 -5.98 12.60
N ASN A 178 -10.07 -6.94 12.63
CA ASN A 178 -8.69 -6.76 12.17
C ASN A 178 -8.65 -6.41 10.67
N ALA A 179 -9.36 -7.16 9.83
CA ALA A 179 -9.38 -6.95 8.38
C ALA A 179 -9.99 -5.59 8.00
N ILE A 180 -11.11 -5.21 8.63
CA ILE A 180 -11.76 -3.91 8.39
C ILE A 180 -10.85 -2.76 8.88
N SER A 181 -10.24 -2.90 10.06
CA SER A 181 -9.34 -1.88 10.62
C SER A 181 -8.09 -1.71 9.77
N GLN A 182 -7.53 -2.81 9.25
CA GLN A 182 -6.37 -2.78 8.35
C GLN A 182 -6.69 -2.03 7.06
N LEU A 183 -7.81 -2.36 6.40
CA LEU A 183 -8.25 -1.65 5.20
C LEU A 183 -8.55 -0.16 5.47
N TYR A 184 -9.15 0.16 6.62
CA TYR A 184 -9.34 1.54 7.05
C TYR A 184 -8.00 2.28 7.27
N GLY A 185 -7.02 1.61 7.85
CA GLY A 185 -5.64 2.09 7.98
C GLY A 185 -5.03 2.40 6.63
N TYR A 186 -5.03 1.46 5.69
CA TYR A 186 -4.44 1.66 4.36
C TYR A 186 -5.13 2.75 3.56
N THR A 187 -6.47 2.82 3.58
CA THR A 187 -7.20 3.90 2.93
C THR A 187 -6.91 5.26 3.58
N THR A 188 -6.73 5.30 4.91
CA THR A 188 -6.30 6.49 5.64
C THR A 188 -4.88 6.91 5.25
N PHE A 189 -3.90 6.00 5.30
CA PHE A 189 -2.50 6.29 5.01
C PHE A 189 -2.33 6.82 3.59
N ASN A 190 -3.14 6.36 2.65
CA ASN A 190 -3.06 6.72 1.24
C ASN A 190 -4.02 7.83 0.81
N ASN A 191 -4.75 8.47 1.75
CA ASN A 191 -5.77 9.49 1.45
C ASN A 191 -6.84 9.01 0.44
N LEU A 192 -7.26 7.75 0.55
CA LEU A 192 -8.27 7.14 -0.31
C LEU A 192 -9.64 7.17 0.38
N VAL A 193 -10.68 7.35 -0.43
CA VAL A 193 -12.08 7.29 0.04
C VAL A 193 -12.54 5.83 0.17
N HIS A 194 -12.14 4.99 -0.78
CA HIS A 194 -12.73 3.67 -0.98
C HIS A 194 -11.70 2.55 -0.81
N GLY A 195 -12.19 1.41 -0.34
CA GLY A 195 -11.44 0.16 -0.27
C GLY A 195 -12.36 -1.04 -0.41
N GLY A 196 -11.79 -2.20 -0.73
CA GLY A 196 -12.50 -3.47 -0.84
C GLY A 196 -11.94 -4.51 0.12
N LEU A 197 -12.83 -5.31 0.71
CA LEU A 197 -12.48 -6.52 1.44
C LEU A 197 -13.11 -7.71 0.73
N CYS A 198 -12.29 -8.63 0.23
CA CYS A 198 -12.74 -9.79 -0.52
C CYS A 198 -12.23 -11.07 0.15
N ASN A 199 -13.12 -11.96 0.57
CA ASN A 199 -12.71 -13.30 1.01
C ASN A 199 -12.89 -14.35 -0.10
N TYR A 200 -12.89 -13.91 -1.37
CA TYR A 200 -13.31 -14.64 -2.56
C TYR A 200 -14.80 -14.95 -2.66
N GLU A 201 -15.43 -15.48 -1.61
CA GLU A 201 -16.87 -15.83 -1.60
C GLU A 201 -17.77 -14.59 -1.54
N ALA A 202 -17.29 -13.52 -0.91
CA ALA A 202 -17.99 -12.26 -0.78
C ALA A 202 -17.03 -11.09 -0.95
N LEU A 203 -17.45 -10.12 -1.74
CA LEU A 203 -16.85 -8.79 -1.83
C LEU A 203 -17.67 -7.81 -0.98
N TYR A 204 -16.97 -7.04 -0.15
CA TYR A 204 -17.50 -5.90 0.58
C TYR A 204 -16.78 -4.65 0.11
N LEU A 205 -17.54 -3.60 -0.18
CA LEU A 205 -17.01 -2.29 -0.53
C LEU A 205 -17.17 -1.35 0.65
N LEU A 206 -16.11 -0.60 0.95
CA LEU A 206 -16.08 0.34 2.05
C LEU A 206 -15.86 1.76 1.54
N ARG A 207 -16.53 2.73 2.17
CA ARG A 207 -16.45 4.15 1.87
C ARG A 207 -16.23 4.95 3.14
N ARG A 208 -15.18 5.77 3.16
CA ARG A 208 -14.94 6.73 4.24
C ARG A 208 -15.88 7.92 4.12
N THR A 209 -16.47 8.33 5.25
CA THR A 209 -17.49 9.42 5.32
C THR A 209 -17.09 10.56 6.25
N GLY A 210 -15.79 10.76 6.44
CA GLY A 210 -15.21 11.91 7.12
C GLY A 210 -13.84 11.55 7.67
N ASP A 211 -13.42 12.25 8.73
CA ASP A 211 -12.20 11.88 9.44
C ASP A 211 -12.34 10.44 10.00
N THR A 212 -13.43 10.16 10.72
CA THR A 212 -13.62 8.94 11.52
C THR A 212 -14.67 7.96 10.97
N GLY A 213 -15.50 8.40 10.01
CA GLY A 213 -16.64 7.62 9.51
C GLY A 213 -16.26 6.57 8.48
N LEU A 214 -16.88 5.39 8.58
CA LEU A 214 -16.74 4.30 7.62
C LEU A 214 -18.10 3.64 7.36
N GLN A 215 -18.42 3.51 6.09
CA GLN A 215 -19.58 2.78 5.61
C GLN A 215 -19.15 1.49 4.91
N ILE A 216 -19.99 0.46 4.97
CA ILE A 216 -19.79 -0.81 4.28
C ILE A 216 -21.03 -1.18 3.47
N SER A 217 -20.82 -1.72 2.27
CA SER A 217 -21.89 -2.26 1.44
C SER A 217 -22.50 -3.53 2.04
N ARG A 218 -23.66 -3.94 1.51
CA ARG A 218 -24.07 -5.35 1.59
C ARG A 218 -22.98 -6.26 0.97
N PRO A 219 -22.94 -7.56 1.31
CA PRO A 219 -22.08 -8.48 0.58
C PRO A 219 -22.52 -8.60 -0.88
N PHE A 220 -21.55 -8.60 -1.79
CA PHE A 220 -21.70 -9.07 -3.17
C PHE A 220 -21.15 -10.50 -3.23
N LEU A 221 -22.06 -11.46 -3.28
CA LEU A 221 -21.70 -12.88 -3.20
C LEU A 221 -21.23 -13.38 -4.56
N TYR A 222 -20.25 -14.29 -4.59
CA TYR A 222 -19.75 -14.89 -5.83
C TYR A 222 -20.84 -15.62 -6.63
N SER A 223 -21.88 -16.12 -5.94
CA SER A 223 -23.04 -16.78 -6.54
C SER A 223 -24.01 -15.81 -7.23
N GLN A 224 -23.88 -14.51 -6.97
CA GLN A 224 -24.69 -13.48 -7.62
C GLN A 224 -24.10 -13.10 -8.97
N LYS A 225 -24.97 -13.06 -9.99
CA LYS A 225 -24.61 -12.75 -11.38
C LYS A 225 -25.18 -11.41 -11.81
N GLY A 226 -24.76 -10.97 -13.00
CA GLY A 226 -25.29 -9.76 -13.62
C GLY A 226 -24.90 -8.50 -12.85
N ILE A 227 -25.79 -7.50 -12.89
CA ILE A 227 -25.54 -6.18 -12.29
C ILE A 227 -25.47 -6.19 -10.76
N ARG A 228 -25.98 -7.24 -10.11
CA ARG A 228 -25.95 -7.40 -8.65
C ARG A 228 -24.74 -8.17 -8.14
N GLY A 229 -23.91 -8.68 -9.03
CA GLY A 229 -22.73 -9.48 -8.72
C GLY A 229 -21.47 -8.67 -8.40
N PRO A 230 -20.40 -9.33 -7.96
CA PRO A 230 -19.16 -8.69 -7.52
C PRO A 230 -18.42 -7.95 -8.65
N ILE A 231 -18.51 -8.42 -9.90
CA ILE A 231 -17.86 -7.76 -11.06
C ILE A 231 -18.48 -6.39 -11.32
N ALA A 232 -19.81 -6.29 -11.25
CA ALA A 232 -20.52 -5.02 -11.40
C ALA A 232 -20.17 -4.04 -10.28
N ALA A 233 -20.14 -4.52 -9.04
CA ALA A 233 -19.74 -3.73 -7.87
C ALA A 233 -18.29 -3.23 -7.96
N LEU A 234 -17.35 -4.11 -8.34
CA LEU A 234 -15.94 -3.76 -8.51
C LEU A 234 -15.74 -2.78 -9.67
N THR A 235 -16.46 -2.96 -10.77
CA THR A 235 -16.47 -1.99 -11.88
C THR A 235 -16.95 -0.62 -11.43
N TYR A 236 -18.05 -0.57 -10.69
CA TYR A 236 -18.59 0.66 -10.14
C TYR A 236 -17.57 1.37 -9.27
N ILE A 237 -17.01 0.70 -8.26
CA ILE A 237 -16.12 1.37 -7.30
C ILE A 237 -14.81 1.84 -7.95
N CYS A 238 -14.28 1.08 -8.90
CA CYS A 238 -13.08 1.48 -9.65
C CYS A 238 -13.36 2.69 -10.54
N HIS A 239 -14.48 2.71 -11.27
CA HIS A 239 -14.90 3.88 -12.04
C HIS A 239 -15.12 5.10 -11.14
N TYR A 240 -15.84 4.91 -10.03
CA TYR A 240 -16.19 5.99 -9.10
C TYR A 240 -14.95 6.57 -8.41
N SER A 241 -13.99 5.73 -8.03
CA SER A 241 -12.72 6.16 -7.41
C SER A 241 -11.78 6.91 -8.35
N ILE A 242 -11.97 6.81 -9.66
CA ILE A 242 -11.24 7.59 -10.66
C ILE A 242 -11.91 8.94 -10.89
N THR A 243 -13.24 8.95 -10.98
CA THR A 243 -14.04 10.10 -11.43
C THR A 243 -14.38 11.09 -10.31
N LYS A 244 -14.21 10.70 -9.04
CA LYS A 244 -14.32 11.60 -7.89
C LYS A 244 -12.94 11.96 -7.36
N GLU A 245 -12.75 13.24 -7.04
CA GLU A 245 -11.51 13.74 -6.45
C GLU A 245 -11.20 13.06 -5.10
N SER A 246 -9.91 13.00 -4.80
CA SER A 246 -9.36 12.35 -3.61
C SER A 246 -9.91 12.96 -2.32
N PHE A 247 -10.18 12.11 -1.34
CA PHE A 247 -10.61 12.54 -0.01
C PHE A 247 -9.51 13.37 0.67
N HIS A 248 -9.82 14.61 1.07
CA HIS A 248 -8.90 15.45 1.85
C HIS A 248 -9.11 15.32 3.37
N TYR A 249 -9.45 14.12 3.83
CA TYR A 249 -9.69 13.85 5.25
C TYR A 249 -8.79 12.70 5.69
N SER A 250 -7.87 13.00 6.60
CA SER A 250 -7.09 12.01 7.34
C SER A 250 -7.43 12.17 8.82
N PRO A 251 -7.90 11.11 9.52
CA PRO A 251 -8.12 11.14 10.96
C PRO A 251 -6.83 11.40 11.76
N VAL A 252 -5.67 11.20 11.14
CA VAL A 252 -4.36 11.33 11.77
C VAL A 252 -4.05 12.81 11.96
N GLU A 253 -3.86 13.55 10.86
CA GLU A 253 -3.76 15.01 10.88
C GLU A 253 -4.07 15.60 9.49
N ARG A 254 -4.74 16.76 9.48
CA ARG A 254 -5.00 17.50 8.24
C ARG A 254 -3.72 18.17 7.74
N GLY A 255 -3.27 17.74 6.56
CA GLY A 255 -2.19 18.37 5.78
C GLY A 255 -2.72 19.04 4.50
N PRO A 256 -1.86 19.72 3.73
CA PRO A 256 -2.22 20.20 2.40
C PRO A 256 -2.68 19.04 1.48
N PRO A 257 -3.49 19.31 0.45
CA PRO A 257 -3.86 18.32 -0.57
C PRO A 257 -2.66 17.52 -1.09
N GLY A 258 -2.78 16.19 -1.11
CA GLY A 258 -1.77 15.31 -1.67
C GLY A 258 -0.54 15.04 -0.80
N VAL A 259 -0.52 15.52 0.45
CA VAL A 259 0.54 15.29 1.45
C VAL A 259 0.06 14.30 2.51
N HIS A 260 0.91 13.35 2.89
CA HIS A 260 0.63 12.44 4.01
C HIS A 260 1.29 13.00 5.28
N THR A 261 0.52 13.16 6.36
CA THR A 261 1.04 13.72 7.62
C THR A 261 0.96 12.67 8.73
N PHE A 262 2.09 12.44 9.41
CA PHE A 262 2.22 11.48 10.51
C PHE A 262 2.95 12.10 11.71
N ILE A 263 2.83 11.45 12.86
CA ILE A 263 3.56 11.75 14.10
C ILE A 263 4.18 10.43 14.58
N LEU A 264 5.39 10.48 15.13
CA LEU A 264 5.96 9.32 15.82
C LEU A 264 5.34 9.22 17.23
N ASP A 265 4.59 8.17 17.48
CA ASP A 265 3.96 7.90 18.77
C ASP A 265 4.97 7.33 19.76
N ASP A 266 5.71 6.30 19.34
CA ASP A 266 6.80 5.72 20.11
C ASP A 266 8.14 5.93 19.38
N LEU A 267 9.04 6.65 20.05
CA LEU A 267 10.35 6.97 19.52
C LEU A 267 11.39 5.98 20.06
N GLU A 268 12.12 5.33 19.15
CA GLU A 268 13.13 4.33 19.48
C GLU A 268 14.55 4.91 19.32
N VAL A 269 14.75 5.71 18.28
CA VAL A 269 16.04 6.34 17.98
C VAL A 269 15.88 7.84 17.88
N GLU A 270 16.72 8.55 18.63
CA GLU A 270 16.91 9.99 18.55
C GLU A 270 18.30 10.31 17.97
N GLY A 271 18.33 10.64 16.69
CA GLY A 271 19.51 11.20 16.03
C GLY A 271 19.58 12.71 16.18
N THR A 272 20.70 13.29 15.74
CA THR A 272 20.86 14.74 15.56
C THR A 272 20.61 15.10 14.11
N TRP A 273 19.97 16.23 13.89
CA TRP A 273 19.90 16.87 12.59
C TRP A 273 21.19 17.68 12.39
N ASP A 274 21.97 17.37 11.35
CA ASP A 274 23.35 17.87 11.25
C ASP A 274 24.18 17.53 12.52
N GLU A 275 25.41 18.07 12.64
CA GLU A 275 26.34 17.63 13.70
C GLU A 275 25.83 17.92 15.13
N ASP A 276 24.93 18.90 15.33
CA ASP A 276 24.57 19.36 16.69
C ASP A 276 23.10 19.74 16.93
N ILE A 277 22.19 19.61 15.96
CA ILE A 277 20.79 20.08 16.17
C ILE A 277 19.91 18.95 16.70
N LYS A 278 19.54 19.03 17.98
CA LYS A 278 18.52 18.14 18.56
C LYS A 278 17.13 18.53 18.09
N VAL A 279 16.43 17.58 17.47
CA VAL A 279 15.04 17.73 17.02
C VAL A 279 14.10 17.29 18.14
N PRO A 280 13.12 18.12 18.59
CA PRO A 280 12.15 17.69 19.57
C PRO A 280 11.03 16.88 18.90
N TRP A 281 11.31 15.61 18.57
CA TRP A 281 10.48 14.74 17.73
C TRP A 281 9.00 14.62 18.15
N GLN A 282 8.70 14.61 19.45
CA GLN A 282 7.32 14.59 19.98
C GLN A 282 6.51 15.84 19.56
N ASN A 283 7.21 16.94 19.27
CA ASN A 283 6.66 18.20 18.80
C ASN A 283 6.82 18.40 17.28
N MET A 284 7.16 17.34 16.53
CA MET A 284 7.30 17.38 15.08
C MET A 284 6.19 16.58 14.38
N LYS A 285 5.97 16.91 13.12
CA LYS A 285 5.13 16.15 12.17
C LYS A 285 5.99 15.75 11.00
N LEU A 286 5.74 14.57 10.45
CA LEU A 286 6.36 14.06 9.24
C LEU A 286 5.40 14.34 8.08
N ARG A 287 5.81 15.13 7.10
CA ARG A 287 5.02 15.43 5.89
C ARG A 287 5.68 14.78 4.68
N LEU A 288 5.04 13.72 4.19
CA LEU A 288 5.51 12.94 3.05
C LEU A 288 4.84 13.47 1.79
N HIS A 289 5.66 13.85 0.80
CA HIS A 289 5.23 14.58 -0.40
C HIS A 289 5.20 13.71 -1.65
N CYS A 290 6.32 13.03 -1.93
CA CYS A 290 6.50 12.27 -3.16
C CYS A 290 7.07 10.90 -2.85
N ALA A 291 6.42 9.86 -3.36
CA ALA A 291 6.95 8.51 -3.30
C ALA A 291 8.11 8.35 -4.28
N VAL A 292 9.16 7.68 -3.81
CA VAL A 292 10.42 7.49 -4.51
C VAL A 292 10.53 6.05 -4.99
N SER A 293 10.26 5.10 -4.09
CA SER A 293 10.26 3.67 -4.43
C SER A 293 9.44 2.88 -3.41
N LYS A 294 9.11 1.64 -3.77
CA LYS A 294 8.40 0.70 -2.90
C LYS A 294 8.96 -0.71 -3.08
N ASN A 295 9.38 -1.32 -1.97
CA ASN A 295 9.70 -2.75 -1.89
C ASN A 295 9.15 -3.29 -0.56
N ILE A 296 10.01 -3.70 0.38
CA ILE A 296 9.63 -4.03 1.77
C ILE A 296 9.12 -2.78 2.50
N ALA A 297 9.71 -1.62 2.23
CA ALA A 297 9.27 -0.33 2.75
C ALA A 297 8.85 0.61 1.62
N SER A 298 7.96 1.54 1.94
CA SER A 298 7.66 2.71 1.11
C SER A 298 8.71 3.78 1.37
N VAL A 299 9.45 4.20 0.34
CA VAL A 299 10.41 5.30 0.44
C VAL A 299 9.76 6.56 -0.09
N MET A 300 9.69 7.60 0.72
CA MET A 300 9.06 8.87 0.36
C MET A 300 9.96 10.04 0.71
N SER A 301 10.04 11.03 -0.16
CA SER A 301 10.65 12.32 0.15
C SER A 301 9.63 13.20 0.86
N GLY A 302 10.11 14.08 1.73
CA GLY A 302 9.24 15.00 2.44
C GLY A 302 9.98 16.00 3.31
N GLU A 303 9.28 16.51 4.31
CA GLU A 303 9.80 17.44 5.30
C GLU A 303 9.36 17.01 6.70
N VAL A 304 10.17 17.35 7.69
CA VAL A 304 9.74 17.30 9.09
C VAL A 304 9.38 18.75 9.46
N VAL A 305 8.28 18.96 10.18
CA VAL A 305 7.78 20.31 10.50
C VAL A 305 7.33 20.43 11.95
N PRO A 306 7.51 21.59 12.60
CA PRO A 306 7.04 21.79 13.96
C PRO A 306 5.52 21.72 14.09
N ARG A 307 5.05 21.08 15.18
CA ARG A 307 3.70 21.23 15.72
C ARG A 307 3.55 22.63 16.31
N GLN A 308 2.33 23.15 16.30
CA GLN A 308 1.99 24.52 16.69
C GLN A 308 2.80 25.02 17.91
N ARG A 309 3.28 26.28 17.85
CA ARG A 309 4.08 26.97 18.88
C ARG A 309 5.53 26.50 19.08
N THR A 310 6.01 25.48 18.35
CA THR A 310 7.42 25.09 18.41
C THR A 310 8.26 25.93 17.44
N ARG A 311 9.24 26.68 17.96
CA ARG A 311 10.23 27.40 17.13
C ARG A 311 11.37 26.47 16.77
N PHE A 312 11.20 25.73 15.67
CA PHE A 312 12.24 24.87 15.12
C PHE A 312 12.33 25.09 13.61
N ARG A 313 13.52 25.45 13.11
CA ARG A 313 13.73 25.81 11.70
C ARG A 313 14.96 25.09 11.17
N TYR A 314 14.76 24.35 10.10
CA TYR A 314 15.77 23.66 9.32
C TYR A 314 15.23 23.61 7.89
N GLN A 315 16.14 23.73 6.93
CA GLN A 315 15.80 23.89 5.51
C GLN A 315 16.18 22.64 4.71
N LYS A 316 16.09 21.46 5.31
CA LYS A 316 16.46 20.21 4.65
C LYS A 316 15.25 19.31 4.52
N ARG A 317 15.09 18.76 3.32
CA ARG A 317 14.16 17.66 3.08
C ARG A 317 14.68 16.43 3.83
N ALA A 318 13.79 15.48 4.07
CA ALA A 318 14.13 14.17 4.58
C ALA A 318 13.57 13.09 3.66
N TYR A 319 14.18 11.92 3.76
CA TYR A 319 13.62 10.69 3.22
C TYR A 319 13.02 9.88 4.35
N PHE A 320 11.86 9.30 4.08
CA PHE A 320 11.10 8.48 5.00
C PHE A 320 11.07 7.07 4.43
N LYS A 321 11.64 6.11 5.14
CA LYS A 321 11.32 4.71 4.90
C LYS A 321 10.21 4.30 5.85
N VAL A 322 9.11 3.83 5.29
CA VAL A 322 7.90 3.46 6.02
C VAL A 322 7.65 1.97 5.85
N TYR A 323 7.80 1.22 6.93
CA TYR A 323 7.56 -0.22 6.98
C TYR A 323 6.16 -0.48 7.49
N ASP A 324 5.47 -1.43 6.86
CA ASP A 324 4.23 -1.97 7.39
C ASP A 324 4.55 -3.08 8.40
N ILE A 325 4.58 -2.73 9.68
CA ILE A 325 4.95 -3.67 10.76
C ILE A 325 3.78 -4.55 11.20
N THR A 326 2.67 -4.52 10.47
CA THR A 326 1.64 -5.55 10.61
C THR A 326 2.15 -6.92 10.19
N GLN A 327 3.18 -6.95 9.33
CA GLN A 327 3.90 -8.17 9.00
C GLN A 327 5.14 -8.29 9.89
N PRO A 328 5.30 -9.37 10.68
CA PRO A 328 6.46 -9.54 11.56
C PRO A 328 7.80 -9.46 10.83
N SER A 329 7.88 -9.98 9.59
CA SER A 329 9.09 -9.89 8.77
C SER A 329 9.50 -8.47 8.43
N ASN A 330 8.55 -7.54 8.30
CA ASN A 330 8.83 -6.14 8.02
C ASN A 330 9.36 -5.42 9.27
N LEU A 331 8.88 -5.79 10.47
CA LEU A 331 9.42 -5.31 11.73
C LEU A 331 10.88 -5.79 11.91
N GLU A 332 11.13 -7.08 11.70
CA GLU A 332 12.49 -7.64 11.76
C GLU A 332 13.44 -6.94 10.78
N ALA A 333 12.97 -6.66 9.55
CA ALA A 333 13.74 -5.93 8.54
C ALA A 333 14.04 -4.48 8.97
N ALA A 334 13.05 -3.78 9.54
CA ALA A 334 13.23 -2.43 10.04
C ALA A 334 14.22 -2.38 11.22
N ASP A 335 14.11 -3.32 12.16
CA ASP A 335 15.00 -3.44 13.33
C ASP A 335 16.44 -3.74 12.90
N ALA A 336 16.61 -4.64 11.93
CA ALA A 336 17.93 -4.94 11.36
C ALA A 336 18.55 -3.72 10.67
N GLU A 337 17.75 -2.91 9.97
CA GLU A 337 18.23 -1.68 9.34
C GLU A 337 18.62 -0.62 10.38
N ILE A 338 17.80 -0.40 11.42
CA ILE A 338 18.11 0.51 12.53
C ILE A 338 19.39 0.09 13.26
N LYS A 339 19.54 -1.21 13.53
CA LYS A 339 20.76 -1.77 14.12
C LYS A 339 21.98 -1.51 13.24
N SER A 340 21.84 -1.64 11.93
CA SER A 340 22.93 -1.36 10.98
C SER A 340 23.35 0.11 11.01
N TYR A 341 22.40 1.05 11.07
CA TYR A 341 22.72 2.47 11.26
C TYR A 341 23.41 2.74 12.60
N THR A 342 22.98 2.07 13.67
CA THR A 342 23.58 2.19 15.00
C THR A 342 25.02 1.68 15.02
N ASP A 343 25.26 0.52 14.41
CA ASP A 343 26.59 -0.10 14.30
C ASP A 343 27.55 0.75 13.43
N LEU A 344 27.01 1.48 12.45
CA LEU A 344 27.77 2.34 11.53
C LEU A 344 27.67 3.84 11.87
N LYS A 345 27.42 4.20 13.13
CA LYS A 345 27.23 5.59 13.57
C LYS A 345 28.35 6.54 13.09
N ALA A 346 29.60 6.09 13.10
CA ALA A 346 30.76 6.90 12.68
C ALA A 346 30.81 7.20 11.16
N LEU A 347 30.03 6.49 10.35
CA LEU A 347 29.99 6.67 8.89
C LEU A 347 28.81 7.55 8.43
N GLN A 348 27.82 7.76 9.30
CA GLN A 348 26.63 8.56 9.02
C GLN A 348 27.00 10.00 8.66
N GLY A 349 26.28 10.59 7.70
CA GLY A 349 26.53 11.94 7.19
C GLY A 349 27.74 12.04 6.25
N LYS A 350 28.65 11.07 6.26
CA LYS A 350 29.89 11.06 5.46
C LYS A 350 29.87 10.07 4.31
N TYR A 351 29.56 8.81 4.60
CA TYR A 351 29.56 7.71 3.62
C TYR A 351 28.20 7.03 3.49
N ILE A 352 27.37 7.13 4.53
CA ILE A 352 25.99 6.64 4.54
C ILE A 352 25.06 7.78 5.02
N PRO A 353 23.75 7.73 4.75
CA PRO A 353 22.78 8.69 5.28
C PRO A 353 22.82 8.77 6.80
N THR A 354 22.55 9.94 7.35
CA THR A 354 22.23 10.06 8.78
C THR A 354 20.82 9.54 9.07
N LEU A 355 20.68 8.70 10.10
CA LEU A 355 19.40 8.31 10.69
C LEU A 355 19.01 9.35 11.74
N TYR A 356 18.11 10.26 11.37
CA TYR A 356 17.64 11.35 12.23
C TYR A 356 16.69 10.87 13.32
N ALA A 357 15.82 9.92 13.00
CA ALA A 357 14.94 9.27 13.97
C ALA A 357 14.44 7.93 13.47
N ALA A 358 14.07 7.06 14.40
CA ALA A 358 13.24 5.91 14.11
C ALA A 358 12.18 5.75 15.19
N GLY A 359 10.97 5.38 14.78
CA GLY A 359 9.85 5.19 15.69
C GLY A 359 8.63 4.61 14.99
N THR A 360 7.60 4.32 15.77
CA THR A 360 6.33 3.80 15.26
C THR A 360 5.28 4.90 15.23
N THR A 361 4.28 4.71 14.37
CA THR A 361 3.05 5.48 14.38
C THR A 361 1.88 4.53 14.25
N LEU A 362 0.80 4.84 14.97
CA LEU A 362 -0.47 4.13 14.92
C LEU A 362 -0.28 2.62 15.15
N GLY A 363 0.73 2.20 15.92
CA GLY A 363 1.04 0.80 16.19
C GLY A 363 1.22 -0.12 14.97
N SER A 364 1.34 0.42 13.76
CA SER A 364 1.23 -0.36 12.50
C SER A 364 2.25 0.04 11.45
N LEU A 365 2.82 1.23 11.54
CA LEU A 365 3.87 1.69 10.66
C LEU A 365 5.13 1.99 11.47
N LYS A 366 6.28 1.60 10.95
CA LYS A 366 7.59 1.99 11.48
C LYS A 366 8.29 2.92 10.50
N PHE A 367 8.71 4.07 11.00
CA PHE A 367 9.36 5.13 10.23
C PHE A 367 10.84 5.18 10.54
N LEU A 368 11.66 5.25 9.51
CA LEU A 368 13.04 5.71 9.59
C LEU A 368 13.11 7.06 8.87
N VAL A 369 13.49 8.10 9.59
CA VAL A 369 13.71 9.45 9.06
C VAL A 369 15.18 9.61 8.73
N LEU A 370 15.48 9.75 7.45
CA LEU A 370 16.83 9.72 6.89
C LEU A 370 17.21 11.06 6.26
N GLU A 371 18.51 11.32 6.22
CA GLU A 371 19.12 12.42 5.49
C GLU A 371 18.78 12.37 4.00
N ASP A 372 18.40 13.53 3.45
CA ASP A 372 18.41 13.76 2.00
C ASP A 372 19.86 13.80 1.49
N CYS A 373 20.24 12.73 0.78
CA CYS A 373 21.58 12.56 0.23
C CYS A 373 21.71 13.08 -1.21
N GLY A 374 20.69 13.76 -1.73
CA GLY A 374 20.63 14.25 -3.11
C GLY A 374 20.08 13.24 -4.10
N GLU A 375 20.58 13.30 -5.33
CA GLU A 375 20.05 12.53 -6.44
C GLU A 375 20.69 11.15 -6.51
N THR A 376 19.89 10.14 -6.85
CA THR A 376 20.39 8.81 -7.16
C THR A 376 21.37 8.88 -8.33
N VAL A 377 22.44 8.09 -8.28
CA VAL A 377 23.45 8.06 -9.35
C VAL A 377 22.84 7.53 -10.65
N THR A 378 23.11 8.24 -11.74
CA THR A 378 22.81 7.87 -13.12
C THR A 378 24.06 8.08 -13.97
N ASP A 379 24.11 7.50 -15.17
CA ASP A 379 25.22 7.72 -16.10
C ASP A 379 25.45 9.22 -16.42
N GLU A 380 24.41 10.05 -16.26
CA GLU A 380 24.42 11.47 -16.55
C GLU A 380 25.03 12.33 -15.42
N ASN A 381 25.02 11.85 -14.17
CA ASN A 381 25.50 12.60 -13.01
C ASN A 381 26.80 12.05 -12.39
N ILE A 382 27.44 11.07 -13.05
CA ILE A 382 28.75 10.55 -12.69
C ILE A 382 29.86 11.49 -13.18
N ASP A 383 30.68 11.98 -12.26
CA ASP A 383 31.93 12.67 -12.59
C ASP A 383 33.16 11.74 -12.49
N SER A 384 34.32 12.21 -12.96
CA SER A 384 35.57 11.44 -12.97
C SER A 384 36.07 11.01 -11.58
N SER A 385 35.63 11.69 -10.52
CA SER A 385 36.00 11.40 -9.14
C SER A 385 35.00 10.49 -8.40
N PHE A 386 33.85 10.19 -9.01
CA PHE A 386 32.79 9.35 -8.44
C PHE A 386 33.33 8.00 -7.97
N TRP A 387 34.04 7.28 -8.84
CA TRP A 387 34.53 5.93 -8.55
C TRP A 387 35.49 5.86 -7.36
N SER A 388 36.35 6.87 -7.21
CA SER A 388 37.26 6.99 -6.07
C SER A 388 36.47 7.21 -4.77
N ARG A 389 35.44 8.06 -4.80
CA ARG A 389 34.59 8.35 -3.63
C ARG A 389 33.68 7.17 -3.27
N ALA A 390 33.06 6.53 -4.25
CA ALA A 390 32.24 5.34 -4.05
C ALA A 390 33.06 4.21 -3.43
N ARG A 391 34.28 3.96 -3.93
CA ARG A 391 35.21 2.98 -3.35
C ARG A 391 35.53 3.30 -1.90
N LYS A 392 35.87 4.56 -1.58
CA LYS A 392 36.14 4.99 -0.20
C LYS A 392 34.94 4.77 0.72
N ALA A 393 33.71 4.98 0.25
CA ALA A 393 32.51 4.73 1.03
C ALA A 393 32.35 3.23 1.36
N ILE A 394 32.54 2.36 0.36
CA ILE A 394 32.47 0.91 0.53
C ILE A 394 33.61 0.40 1.43
N ASP A 395 34.84 0.87 1.23
CA ASP A 395 35.99 0.50 2.08
C ASP A 395 35.75 0.90 3.55
N ALA A 396 35.11 2.05 3.79
CA ALA A 396 34.76 2.48 5.14
C ALA A 396 33.71 1.57 5.79
N VAL A 397 32.71 1.11 5.01
CA VAL A 397 31.73 0.10 5.48
C VAL A 397 32.43 -1.21 5.80
N HIS A 398 33.34 -1.66 4.94
CA HIS A 398 34.12 -2.89 5.13
C HIS A 398 35.03 -2.82 6.37
N ALA A 399 35.65 -1.66 6.62
CA ALA A 399 36.47 -1.44 7.82
C ALA A 399 35.69 -1.58 9.13
N CYS A 400 34.36 -1.44 9.10
CA CYS A 400 33.46 -1.68 10.23
C CYS A 400 32.96 -3.15 10.32
N GLY A 401 33.52 -4.08 9.54
CA GLY A 401 33.14 -5.50 9.56
C GLY A 401 31.79 -5.79 8.89
N ARG A 402 31.39 -4.96 7.92
CA ARG A 402 30.14 -5.10 7.17
C ARG A 402 30.41 -5.23 5.68
N VAL A 403 29.53 -5.92 4.97
CA VAL A 403 29.58 -6.05 3.50
C VAL A 403 28.35 -5.39 2.91
N HIS A 404 28.55 -4.54 1.90
CA HIS A 404 27.46 -3.98 1.11
C HIS A 404 26.95 -5.04 0.12
N GLY A 405 25.85 -5.73 0.45
CA GLY A 405 25.37 -6.91 -0.28
C GLY A 405 24.86 -6.65 -1.70
N ASP A 406 24.60 -5.40 -2.05
CA ASP A 406 24.02 -5.02 -3.34
C ASP A 406 24.67 -3.74 -3.91
N VAL A 407 25.85 -3.84 -4.51
CA VAL A 407 26.55 -2.66 -5.08
C VAL A 407 26.05 -2.38 -6.50
N LYS A 408 25.21 -1.35 -6.66
CA LYS A 408 24.64 -0.88 -7.94
C LYS A 408 24.49 0.64 -7.91
N PHE A 409 24.42 1.30 -9.08
CA PHE A 409 24.27 2.77 -9.16
C PHE A 409 23.07 3.29 -8.38
N GLU A 410 21.93 2.60 -8.45
CA GLU A 410 20.71 3.00 -7.73
C GLU A 410 20.85 3.04 -6.19
N ASN A 411 21.91 2.42 -5.65
CA ASN A 411 22.20 2.37 -4.23
C ASN A 411 23.22 3.43 -3.78
N PHE A 412 23.60 4.36 -4.68
CA PHE A 412 24.39 5.54 -4.36
C PHE A 412 23.60 6.82 -4.62
N ALA A 413 23.85 7.85 -3.79
CA ALA A 413 23.38 9.21 -4.03
C ALA A 413 24.54 10.20 -4.09
N VAL A 414 24.35 11.25 -4.87
CA VAL A 414 25.30 12.34 -5.07
C VAL A 414 24.66 13.67 -4.68
N SER A 415 25.38 14.43 -3.87
CA SER A 415 25.02 15.81 -3.52
C SER A 415 26.28 16.61 -3.26
N ASN A 416 26.42 17.78 -3.89
CA ASN A 416 27.53 18.72 -3.66
C ASN A 416 28.93 18.08 -3.69
N GLY A 417 29.16 17.12 -4.58
CA GLY A 417 30.46 16.44 -4.66
C GLY A 417 30.72 15.42 -3.53
N LEU A 418 29.70 15.01 -2.77
CA LEU A 418 29.74 13.84 -1.89
C LEU A 418 29.04 12.65 -2.55
N VAL A 419 29.54 11.44 -2.28
CA VAL A 419 28.94 10.17 -2.70
C VAL A 419 28.61 9.39 -1.44
N LYS A 420 27.36 8.98 -1.29
CA LYS A 420 26.88 8.18 -0.15
C LYS A 420 26.20 6.91 -0.63
N THR A 421 26.33 5.81 0.12
CA THR A 421 25.58 4.58 -0.11
C THR A 421 24.22 4.66 0.60
N ILE A 422 23.11 4.62 -0.13
CA ILE A 422 21.75 4.88 0.40
C ILE A 422 20.91 3.63 0.66
N ARG A 423 21.36 2.44 0.23
CA ARG A 423 20.70 1.15 0.52
C ARG A 423 21.62 0.25 1.33
N SER A 424 21.26 0.03 2.59
CA SER A 424 22.04 -0.73 3.56
C SER A 424 21.53 -2.17 3.72
N GLU A 425 21.58 -2.97 2.65
CA GLU A 425 21.60 -4.43 2.82
C GLU A 425 23.01 -4.83 3.30
N LEU A 426 23.24 -4.64 4.60
CA LEU A 426 24.55 -4.79 5.22
C LEU A 426 24.65 -6.14 5.92
N LEU A 427 25.44 -7.04 5.33
CA LEU A 427 25.68 -8.37 5.87
C LEU A 427 26.89 -8.34 6.82
N PRO A 428 26.94 -9.20 7.86
CA PRO A 428 28.17 -9.42 8.63
C PRO A 428 29.30 -9.92 7.72
N SER A 429 30.53 -9.43 7.89
CA SER A 429 31.69 -9.99 7.20
C SER A 429 32.07 -11.34 7.82
N GLY A 430 31.55 -12.45 7.26
CA GLY A 430 31.87 -13.80 7.77
C GLY A 430 30.92 -14.92 7.35
N ILE A 431 30.43 -14.91 6.10
CA ILE A 431 29.78 -16.08 5.47
C ILE A 431 30.72 -16.61 4.39
#